data_AF-A0A916HRB8-F1
#
_entry.id   AF-A0A916HRB8-F1
#
_cell.length_a   1.000
_cell.length_b   1.000
_cell.length_c   1.000
_cell.angle_alpha   90.00
_cell.angle_beta   90.00
_cell.angle_gamma   90.00
#
_symmetry.space_group_name_H-M   'P 1'
#
loop_
_entity.id
_entity.type
_entity.pdbx_description
1 polymer ?
#
loop_
_entity_poly.entity_id
_entity_poly.type
_entity_poly.pdbx_seq_one_letter_code
_entity_poly.pdbx_strand_id
1 'polypeptide(L)'
;MEQSRLRELEDRCIQDSAPPCTALCPIHVDIRQMTLAVGAGDFSGGYKVFRKSVPFPEIIARTCDQPCQAKCNRETLGGVIRVAEIERACVEFSTEPLPKITVLPKKKSRVAIIGGGLSGLTAAFDLARKGYQVDLFEQTNRLGGQLWNFPESQLPRDILERETNIISQVGVKIHLGEKVEPSHPIWNEADAIYLGIGSVVLSEAKNLEVQAGDPSLRSGNHAIDPITFQTEHPKVFAGGSLLHPYSSVLSVSDGRRAAISIDRFLQNVSLTASRVNEGAYETRLYTNLAGLESVAPILPQQIRYTKEEAQAEAKRCLQCECMECVKSCEYLKHYGGYPKKYVREIYNNMSMLVRARTSNNFINSCALCGLCGEVCPTDLNMAQPIKETREKMVETSRMPASTHDFALRDMEFSNGEKFAMAKNAPVGCRGDPTGRPNNEYVFFPGCQLSGSSPDYTEKAYGFLRDTFH
;
A
#
# COMPACT_ATOMS: atom_id res chain seq x y z
N MET A 1 -21.28 -8.70 12.43
CA MET A 1 -20.24 -9.09 11.46
C MET A 1 -19.13 -9.78 12.24
N GLU A 2 -18.79 -11.01 11.85
CA GLU A 2 -17.66 -11.75 12.45
C GLU A 2 -16.32 -11.19 11.99
N GLN A 3 -15.25 -11.43 12.76
CA GLN A 3 -13.90 -10.91 12.44
C GLN A 3 -13.35 -11.47 11.11
N SER A 4 -13.68 -12.72 10.76
CA SER A 4 -13.32 -13.34 9.48
C SER A 4 -13.94 -12.58 8.30
N ARG A 5 -15.23 -12.24 8.40
CA ARG A 5 -15.95 -11.47 7.38
C ARG A 5 -15.40 -10.06 7.22
N LEU A 6 -15.00 -9.40 8.32
CA LEU A 6 -14.32 -8.11 8.26
C LEU A 6 -13.04 -8.21 7.41
N ARG A 7 -12.18 -9.20 7.68
CA ARG A 7 -10.91 -9.37 6.95
C ARG A 7 -11.15 -9.62 5.47
N GLU A 8 -12.12 -10.47 5.13
CA GLU A 8 -12.52 -10.71 3.74
C GLU A 8 -12.90 -9.41 3.02
N LEU A 9 -13.75 -8.58 3.63
CA LEU A 9 -14.14 -7.29 3.05
C LEU A 9 -12.97 -6.30 2.95
N GLU A 10 -12.10 -6.27 3.96
CA GLU A 10 -10.89 -5.43 3.93
C GLU A 10 -9.93 -5.84 2.80
N ASP A 11 -9.76 -7.13 2.55
CA ASP A 11 -8.87 -7.70 1.53
C ASP A 11 -9.38 -7.51 0.10
N ARG A 12 -10.69 -7.25 -0.07
CA ARG A 12 -11.27 -6.84 -1.36
C ARG A 12 -10.85 -5.42 -1.72
N CYS A 13 -10.72 -4.51 -0.75
CA CYS A 13 -10.33 -3.14 -1.04
C CYS A 13 -8.83 -3.06 -1.33
N ILE A 14 -8.48 -2.64 -2.53
CA ILE A 14 -7.09 -2.58 -3.02
C ILE A 14 -6.43 -1.20 -2.85
N GLN A 15 -7.12 -0.20 -2.27
CA GLN A 15 -6.60 1.17 -2.13
C GLN A 15 -5.27 1.24 -1.35
N ASP A 16 -5.08 0.37 -0.36
CA ASP A 16 -3.84 0.31 0.44
C ASP A 16 -2.73 -0.51 -0.24
N SER A 17 -2.98 -1.10 -1.41
CA SER A 17 -1.96 -1.84 -2.14
C SER A 17 -0.91 -0.86 -2.65
N ALA A 18 0.36 -1.26 -2.62
CA ALA A 18 1.45 -0.41 -3.08
C ALA A 18 1.28 -0.07 -4.57
N PRO A 19 1.64 1.15 -5.01
CA PRO A 19 1.70 1.46 -6.44
C PRO A 19 2.73 0.58 -7.15
N PRO A 20 2.59 0.34 -8.48
CA PRO A 20 3.49 -0.57 -9.21
C PRO A 20 4.97 -0.26 -9.02
N CYS A 21 5.34 1.02 -8.99
CA CYS A 21 6.72 1.46 -8.80
C CYS A 21 7.30 1.09 -7.42
N THR A 22 6.51 1.18 -6.34
CA THR A 22 6.93 0.77 -4.99
C THR A 22 6.90 -0.75 -4.83
N ALA A 23 5.92 -1.44 -5.44
CA ALA A 23 5.83 -2.89 -5.40
C ALA A 23 6.99 -3.57 -6.14
N LEU A 24 7.41 -3.03 -7.30
CA LEU A 24 8.57 -3.53 -8.05
C LEU A 24 9.92 -3.13 -7.45
N CYS A 25 9.98 -2.06 -6.66
CA CYS A 25 11.21 -1.66 -6.00
C CYS A 25 11.58 -2.72 -4.94
N PRO A 26 12.72 -3.43 -5.05
CA PRO A 26 13.10 -4.49 -4.11
C PRO A 26 13.29 -4.03 -2.65
N ILE A 27 13.40 -2.72 -2.44
CA ILE A 27 13.52 -2.08 -1.12
C ILE A 27 12.32 -1.18 -0.79
N HIS A 28 11.27 -1.21 -1.62
CA HIS A 28 10.00 -0.50 -1.42
C HIS A 28 10.15 1.00 -1.11
N VAL A 29 10.86 1.73 -1.97
CA VAL A 29 10.85 3.21 -1.91
C VAL A 29 9.43 3.72 -2.17
N ASP A 30 8.94 4.60 -1.30
CA ASP A 30 7.65 5.28 -1.46
C ASP A 30 7.77 6.43 -2.47
N ILE A 31 7.75 6.06 -3.75
CA ILE A 31 7.91 6.99 -4.87
C ILE A 31 6.72 7.96 -4.94
N ARG A 32 5.51 7.55 -4.52
CA ARG A 32 4.33 8.44 -4.49
C ARG A 32 4.55 9.60 -3.55
N GLN A 33 4.90 9.34 -2.29
CA GLN A 33 5.14 10.39 -1.31
C GLN A 33 6.38 11.22 -1.64
N MET A 34 7.44 10.60 -2.17
CA MET A 34 8.65 11.31 -2.59
C MET A 34 8.35 12.30 -3.72
N THR A 35 7.67 11.85 -4.78
CA THR A 35 7.29 12.72 -5.92
C THR A 35 6.27 13.77 -5.52
N LEU A 36 5.37 13.50 -4.57
CA LEU A 36 4.47 14.50 -4.02
C LEU A 36 5.24 15.65 -3.34
N ALA A 37 6.21 15.31 -2.48
CA ALA A 37 7.04 16.29 -1.79
C ALA A 37 7.91 17.10 -2.78
N VAL A 38 8.59 16.42 -3.71
CA VAL A 38 9.42 17.10 -4.72
C VAL A 38 8.57 17.97 -5.64
N GLY A 39 7.38 17.53 -6.04
CA GLY A 39 6.45 18.34 -6.85
C GLY A 39 6.01 19.63 -6.14
N ALA A 40 6.01 19.64 -4.80
CA ALA A 40 5.77 20.84 -3.98
C ALA A 40 7.05 21.68 -3.72
N GLY A 41 8.19 21.28 -4.27
CA GLY A 41 9.50 21.93 -4.04
C GLY A 41 10.19 21.51 -2.73
N ASP A 42 9.61 20.56 -1.98
CA ASP A 42 10.16 20.05 -0.72
C ASP A 42 11.11 18.87 -0.94
N PHE A 43 12.32 19.18 -1.42
CA PHE A 43 13.39 18.17 -1.61
C PHE A 43 13.83 17.52 -0.30
N SER A 44 13.77 18.26 0.82
CA SER A 44 14.11 17.74 2.15
C SER A 44 13.08 16.72 2.65
N GLY A 45 11.78 16.98 2.42
CA GLY A 45 10.72 15.99 2.63
C GLY A 45 10.87 14.77 1.72
N GLY A 46 11.18 14.99 0.44
CA GLY A 46 11.49 13.91 -0.51
C GLY A 46 12.65 13.03 -0.04
N TYR A 47 13.75 13.64 0.38
CA TYR A 47 14.91 12.93 0.94
C TYR A 47 14.56 12.15 2.22
N LYS A 48 13.74 12.72 3.11
CA LYS A 48 13.23 12.01 4.31
C LYS A 48 12.44 10.77 3.94
N VAL A 49 11.60 10.83 2.90
CA VAL A 49 10.84 9.66 2.42
C VAL A 49 11.79 8.61 1.86
N PHE A 50 12.70 9.02 0.97
CA PHE A 50 13.67 8.13 0.32
C PHE A 50 14.56 7.39 1.32
N ARG A 51 15.18 8.10 2.27
CA ARG A 51 16.12 7.51 3.24
C ARG A 51 15.47 6.59 4.30
N LYS A 52 14.13 6.51 4.38
CA LYS A 52 13.45 5.54 5.27
C LYS A 52 13.73 4.11 4.84
N SER A 53 13.74 3.87 3.53
CA SER A 53 13.94 2.55 2.95
C SER A 53 15.40 2.30 2.52
N VAL A 54 16.13 3.37 2.19
CA VAL A 54 17.46 3.28 1.58
C VAL A 54 18.58 3.57 2.58
N PRO A 55 19.50 2.62 2.85
CA PRO A 55 20.58 2.79 3.83
C PRO A 55 21.75 3.67 3.35
N PHE A 56 22.01 3.69 2.03
CA PHE A 56 23.05 4.51 1.39
C PHE A 56 22.42 5.40 0.30
N PRO A 57 21.65 6.43 0.67
CA PRO A 57 20.88 7.23 -0.28
C PRO A 57 21.69 7.81 -1.44
N GLU A 58 22.90 8.30 -1.20
CA GLU A 58 23.69 8.98 -2.24
C GLU A 58 24.29 8.02 -3.27
N ILE A 59 24.72 6.84 -2.84
CA ILE A 59 25.16 5.74 -3.67
C ILE A 59 23.96 5.24 -4.49
N ILE A 60 22.83 4.94 -3.84
CA ILE A 60 21.67 4.36 -4.54
C ILE A 60 21.05 5.33 -5.54
N ALA A 61 20.91 6.62 -5.19
CA ALA A 61 20.41 7.64 -6.12
C ALA A 61 21.27 7.79 -7.39
N ARG A 62 22.50 7.25 -7.41
CA ARG A 62 23.44 7.30 -8.54
C ARG A 62 23.66 5.96 -9.24
N THR A 63 23.28 4.85 -8.60
CA THR A 63 23.62 3.50 -9.06
C THR A 63 22.41 2.57 -9.18
N CYS A 64 21.20 3.04 -8.85
CA CYS A 64 19.96 2.27 -8.96
C CYS A 64 19.68 1.86 -10.42
N ASP A 65 19.30 0.60 -10.60
CA ASP A 65 18.96 0.00 -11.90
C ASP A 65 17.53 0.33 -12.37
N GLN A 66 16.79 1.09 -11.56
CA GLN A 66 15.43 1.60 -11.84
C GLN A 66 14.37 0.53 -12.19
N PRO A 67 14.27 -0.60 -11.45
CA PRO A 67 13.25 -1.62 -11.74
C PRO A 67 11.81 -1.08 -11.62
N CYS A 68 11.62 -0.01 -10.84
CA CYS A 68 10.34 0.65 -10.65
C CYS A 68 9.74 1.24 -11.94
N GLN A 69 10.56 1.52 -12.97
CA GLN A 69 10.08 2.05 -14.25
C GLN A 69 9.38 1.00 -15.10
N ALA A 70 9.78 -0.27 -15.00
CA ALA A 70 9.31 -1.34 -15.90
C ALA A 70 7.79 -1.55 -15.90
N LYS A 71 7.08 -1.19 -14.83
CA LYS A 71 5.61 -1.24 -14.73
C LYS A 71 4.99 0.11 -14.35
N CYS A 72 5.61 1.23 -14.72
CA CYS A 72 5.02 2.55 -14.47
C CYS A 72 3.76 2.74 -15.33
N ASN A 73 2.60 2.99 -14.70
CA ASN A 73 1.33 3.25 -15.41
C ASN A 73 1.39 4.46 -16.36
N ARG A 74 2.38 5.34 -16.23
CA ARG A 74 2.55 6.49 -17.12
C ARG A 74 3.20 6.13 -18.45
N GLU A 75 3.75 4.91 -18.59
CA GLU A 75 4.38 4.50 -19.84
C GLU A 75 3.43 4.63 -21.04
N THR A 76 2.17 4.22 -20.87
CA THR A 76 1.12 4.37 -21.89
C THR A 76 0.61 5.81 -22.06
N LEU A 77 1.11 6.77 -21.28
CA LEU A 77 0.69 8.18 -21.23
C LEU A 77 1.88 9.12 -21.47
N GLY A 78 2.75 8.76 -22.42
CA GLY A 78 3.89 9.58 -22.84
C GLY A 78 5.19 9.32 -22.09
N GLY A 79 5.32 8.18 -21.41
CA GLY A 79 6.60 7.70 -20.87
C GLY A 79 6.71 7.73 -19.35
N VAL A 80 7.52 6.83 -18.81
CA VAL A 80 7.76 6.67 -17.36
C VAL A 80 8.21 7.95 -16.63
N ILE A 81 8.09 7.92 -15.30
CA ILE A 81 8.72 8.91 -14.42
C ILE A 81 10.22 8.63 -14.30
N ARG A 82 11.06 9.65 -14.45
CA ARG A 82 12.51 9.58 -14.26
C ARG A 82 12.89 9.59 -12.78
N VAL A 83 12.54 8.51 -12.09
CA VAL A 83 12.69 8.37 -10.63
C VAL A 83 14.12 8.59 -10.15
N ALA A 84 15.14 8.06 -10.84
CA ALA A 84 16.53 8.26 -10.42
C ALA A 84 16.96 9.73 -10.43
N GLU A 85 16.47 10.54 -11.38
CA GLU A 85 16.77 11.97 -11.42
C GLU A 85 16.12 12.71 -10.25
N ILE A 86 14.91 12.27 -9.85
CA ILE A 86 14.20 12.80 -8.68
C ILE A 86 14.90 12.38 -7.37
N GLU A 87 15.32 11.12 -7.26
CA GLU A 87 16.11 10.63 -6.12
C GLU A 87 17.43 11.40 -5.99
N ARG A 88 18.11 11.64 -7.11
CA ARG A 88 19.33 12.45 -7.17
C ARG A 88 19.07 13.89 -6.77
N ALA A 89 17.99 14.50 -7.24
CA ALA A 89 17.60 15.85 -6.85
C ALA A 89 17.26 15.93 -5.34
N CYS A 90 16.66 14.88 -4.77
CA CYS A 90 16.41 14.82 -3.32
C CYS A 90 17.73 14.86 -2.53
N VAL A 91 18.72 14.05 -2.90
CA VAL A 91 20.01 14.02 -2.16
C VAL A 91 20.82 15.30 -2.40
N GLU A 92 20.80 15.88 -3.60
CA GLU A 92 21.62 17.05 -3.93
C GLU A 92 21.04 18.38 -3.43
N PHE A 93 19.70 18.52 -3.39
CA PHE A 93 19.04 19.76 -2.98
C PHE A 93 18.48 19.75 -1.56
N SER A 94 18.57 18.63 -0.84
CA SER A 94 18.16 18.59 0.56
C SER A 94 19.10 19.44 1.42
N THR A 95 18.50 20.14 2.37
CA THR A 95 19.19 20.87 3.44
C THR A 95 19.16 20.11 4.77
N GLU A 96 18.67 18.88 4.77
CA GLU A 96 18.57 18.08 5.99
C GLU A 96 19.95 17.68 6.50
N PRO A 97 20.21 17.82 7.81
CA PRO A 97 21.42 17.28 8.38
C PRO A 97 21.43 15.75 8.26
N LEU A 98 22.64 15.18 8.26
CA LEU A 98 22.82 13.74 8.39
C LEU A 98 22.11 13.26 9.67
N PRO A 99 21.24 12.25 9.58
CA PRO A 99 20.45 11.81 10.72
C PRO A 99 21.34 11.11 11.74
N LYS A 100 21.08 11.34 13.03
CA LYS A 100 21.68 10.52 14.08
C LYS A 100 21.12 9.11 13.98
N ILE A 101 22.01 8.14 13.80
CA ILE A 101 21.61 6.74 13.66
C ILE A 101 21.31 6.19 15.04
N THR A 102 20.09 5.71 15.23
CA THR A 102 19.71 5.04 16.48
C THR A 102 20.13 3.58 16.42
N VAL A 103 20.90 3.16 17.42
CA VAL A 103 21.34 1.77 17.64
C VAL A 103 20.64 1.23 18.88
N LEU A 104 20.04 0.05 18.77
CA LEU A 104 19.38 -0.63 19.89
C LEU A 104 20.41 -1.14 20.92
N PRO A 105 20.00 -1.43 22.17
CA PRO A 105 20.89 -1.99 23.18
C PRO A 105 21.64 -3.24 22.69
N LYS A 106 22.91 -3.36 23.11
CA LYS A 106 23.79 -4.45 22.69
C LYS A 106 23.22 -5.83 23.05
N LYS A 107 23.26 -6.75 22.08
CA LYS A 107 22.95 -8.16 22.23
C LYS A 107 24.25 -8.96 22.46
N LYS A 108 24.10 -10.17 23.02
CA LYS A 108 25.23 -11.08 23.22
C LYS A 108 25.72 -11.73 21.93
N SER A 109 24.81 -11.91 20.96
CA SER A 109 25.10 -12.63 19.73
C SER A 109 26.04 -11.87 18.79
N ARG A 110 26.97 -12.61 18.18
CA ARG A 110 27.99 -12.13 17.26
C ARG A 110 27.71 -12.60 15.84
N VAL A 111 27.72 -11.68 14.89
CA VAL A 111 27.50 -11.95 13.46
C VAL A 111 28.74 -11.56 12.66
N ALA A 112 29.19 -12.46 11.79
CA ALA A 112 30.25 -12.17 10.83
C ALA A 112 29.66 -11.85 9.45
N ILE A 113 30.15 -10.78 8.84
CA ILE A 113 29.81 -10.37 7.48
C ILE A 113 31.06 -10.53 6.63
N ILE A 114 31.02 -11.39 5.63
CA ILE A 114 32.16 -11.64 4.73
C ILE A 114 31.86 -10.96 3.39
N GLY A 115 32.61 -9.89 3.09
CA GLY A 115 32.44 -9.03 1.92
C GLY A 115 31.93 -7.64 2.27
N GLY A 116 32.73 -6.61 1.97
CA GLY A 116 32.45 -5.19 2.15
C GLY A 116 31.75 -4.54 0.96
N GLY A 117 31.06 -5.32 0.11
CA GLY A 117 30.20 -4.80 -0.96
C GLY A 117 28.83 -4.36 -0.46
N LEU A 118 28.05 -3.69 -1.31
CA LEU A 118 26.77 -3.06 -0.95
C LEU A 118 25.77 -3.99 -0.21
N SER A 119 25.76 -5.28 -0.56
CA SER A 119 24.94 -6.28 0.12
C SER A 119 25.41 -6.57 1.56
N GLY A 120 26.71 -6.83 1.74
CA GLY A 120 27.32 -7.04 3.06
C GLY A 120 27.23 -5.79 3.93
N LEU A 121 27.48 -4.60 3.35
CA LEU A 121 27.33 -3.32 4.04
C LEU A 121 25.90 -3.10 4.52
N THR A 122 24.89 -3.45 3.72
CA THR A 122 23.48 -3.35 4.14
C THR A 122 23.16 -4.31 5.28
N ALA A 123 23.59 -5.56 5.19
CA ALA A 123 23.39 -6.55 6.25
C ALA A 123 24.07 -6.10 7.56
N ALA A 124 25.31 -5.62 7.48
CA ALA A 124 26.06 -5.10 8.60
C ALA A 124 25.36 -3.90 9.26
N PHE A 125 24.91 -2.94 8.45
CA PHE A 125 24.18 -1.76 8.93
C PHE A 125 22.90 -2.13 9.68
N ASP A 126 22.06 -2.98 9.09
CA ASP A 126 20.77 -3.35 9.68
C ASP A 126 20.94 -4.21 10.95
N LEU A 127 21.89 -5.14 10.98
CA LEU A 127 22.18 -5.96 12.16
C LEU A 127 22.83 -5.16 13.29
N ALA A 128 23.79 -4.29 12.98
CA ALA A 128 24.42 -3.44 13.99
C ALA A 128 23.40 -2.52 14.66
N ARG A 129 22.49 -1.92 13.88
CA ARG A 129 21.39 -1.10 14.42
C ARG A 129 20.43 -1.88 15.32
N LYS A 130 20.29 -3.19 15.11
CA LYS A 130 19.52 -4.09 16.00
C LYS A 130 20.28 -4.51 17.27
N GLY A 131 21.50 -4.01 17.46
CA GLY A 131 22.32 -4.22 18.65
C GLY A 131 23.24 -5.46 18.57
N TYR A 132 23.31 -6.15 17.44
CA TYR A 132 24.23 -7.28 17.28
C TYR A 132 25.69 -6.83 17.27
N GLN A 133 26.59 -7.69 17.75
CA GLN A 133 28.03 -7.47 17.60
C GLN A 133 28.42 -7.93 16.20
N VAL A 134 28.82 -6.99 15.34
CA VAL A 134 29.07 -7.27 13.92
C VAL A 134 30.56 -7.09 13.62
N ASP A 135 31.18 -8.14 13.11
CA ASP A 135 32.51 -8.11 12.49
C ASP A 135 32.34 -8.19 10.97
N LEU A 136 32.83 -7.19 10.24
CA LEU A 136 32.84 -7.16 8.78
C LEU A 136 34.26 -7.39 8.27
N PHE A 137 34.43 -8.41 7.44
CA PHE A 137 35.70 -8.78 6.82
C PHE A 137 35.68 -8.45 5.33
N GLU A 138 36.67 -7.70 4.87
CA GLU A 138 36.84 -7.31 3.47
C GLU A 138 38.28 -7.61 3.04
N GLN A 139 38.41 -8.35 1.94
CA GLN A 139 39.72 -8.81 1.45
C GLN A 139 40.59 -7.67 0.91
N THR A 140 39.97 -6.57 0.44
CA THR A 140 40.67 -5.39 -0.05
C THR A 140 40.91 -4.37 1.07
N ASN A 141 41.69 -3.34 0.78
CA ASN A 141 42.00 -2.27 1.74
C ASN A 141 40.90 -1.19 1.84
N ARG A 142 39.70 -1.43 1.28
CA ARG A 142 38.61 -0.43 1.23
C ARG A 142 37.23 -1.09 1.12
N LEU A 143 36.21 -0.44 1.68
CA LEU A 143 34.81 -0.87 1.52
C LEU A 143 34.25 -0.43 0.17
N GLY A 144 33.18 -1.08 -0.29
CA GLY A 144 32.39 -0.69 -1.46
C GLY A 144 32.33 -1.75 -2.56
N GLY A 145 33.26 -2.70 -2.60
CA GLY A 145 33.26 -3.80 -3.57
C GLY A 145 33.10 -3.32 -5.02
N GLN A 146 32.09 -3.81 -5.73
CA GLN A 146 31.85 -3.42 -7.14
C GLN A 146 31.47 -1.95 -7.35
N LEU A 147 31.13 -1.19 -6.30
CA LEU A 147 30.82 0.24 -6.42
C LEU A 147 31.99 1.05 -6.99
N TRP A 148 33.23 0.58 -6.80
CA TRP A 148 34.43 1.22 -7.35
C TRP A 148 34.51 1.15 -8.88
N ASN A 149 33.76 0.24 -9.51
CA ASN A 149 33.73 0.10 -10.97
C ASN A 149 32.85 1.15 -11.66
N PHE A 150 31.98 1.85 -10.92
CA PHE A 150 31.24 2.98 -11.49
C PHE A 150 32.19 4.12 -11.86
N PRO A 151 31.96 4.81 -13.00
CA PRO A 151 32.70 6.01 -13.36
C PRO A 151 32.57 7.10 -12.28
N GLU A 152 33.63 7.86 -12.06
CA GLU A 152 33.64 8.93 -11.05
C GLU A 152 32.64 10.05 -11.35
N SER A 153 32.32 10.28 -12.63
CA SER A 153 31.25 11.19 -13.06
C SER A 153 29.84 10.74 -12.62
N GLN A 154 29.66 9.43 -12.42
CA GLN A 154 28.41 8.83 -11.94
C GLN A 154 28.42 8.69 -10.41
N LEU A 155 29.46 8.08 -9.85
CA LEU A 155 29.63 7.89 -8.40
C LEU A 155 30.98 8.47 -7.93
N PRO A 156 30.98 9.74 -7.45
CA PRO A 156 32.16 10.37 -6.89
C PRO A 156 32.76 9.57 -5.72
N ARG A 157 34.09 9.52 -5.65
CA ARG A 157 34.80 8.69 -4.67
C ARG A 157 34.60 9.19 -3.24
N ASP A 158 34.53 10.50 -3.05
CA ASP A 158 34.23 11.12 -1.75
C ASP A 158 32.85 10.71 -1.22
N ILE A 159 31.85 10.59 -2.10
CA ILE A 159 30.50 10.14 -1.74
C ILE A 159 30.52 8.67 -1.31
N LEU A 160 31.19 7.82 -2.09
CA LEU A 160 31.31 6.39 -1.79
C LEU A 160 31.99 6.19 -0.42
N GLU A 161 33.13 6.84 -0.18
CA GLU A 161 33.86 6.77 1.09
C GLU A 161 33.02 7.32 2.24
N ARG A 162 32.38 8.48 2.07
CA ARG A 162 31.53 9.11 3.10
C ARG A 162 30.37 8.21 3.50
N GLU A 163 29.63 7.66 2.54
CA GLU A 163 28.47 6.82 2.83
C GLU A 163 28.85 5.45 3.37
N THR A 164 29.95 4.84 2.90
CA THR A 164 30.43 3.57 3.46
C THR A 164 30.95 3.72 4.89
N ASN A 165 31.48 4.90 5.25
CA ASN A 165 31.96 5.18 6.62
C ASN A 165 30.84 5.20 7.67
N ILE A 166 29.56 5.24 7.26
CA ILE A 166 28.42 5.09 8.18
C ILE A 166 28.49 3.76 8.96
N ILE A 167 29.12 2.74 8.38
CA ILE A 167 29.33 1.42 8.99
C ILE A 167 30.16 1.53 10.28
N SER A 168 31.21 2.36 10.28
CA SER A 168 32.00 2.65 11.48
C SER A 168 31.16 3.34 12.55
N GLN A 169 30.24 4.23 12.15
CA GLN A 169 29.39 5.01 13.07
C GLN A 169 28.35 4.15 13.80
N VAL A 170 27.92 3.05 13.19
CA VAL A 170 27.00 2.08 13.84
C VAL A 170 27.72 1.02 14.68
N GLY A 171 29.05 1.14 14.84
CA GLY A 171 29.84 0.29 15.73
C GLY A 171 30.19 -1.09 15.16
N VAL A 172 30.14 -1.25 13.84
CA VAL A 172 30.64 -2.46 13.16
C VAL A 172 32.17 -2.48 13.27
N LYS A 173 32.74 -3.63 13.65
CA LYS A 173 34.19 -3.83 13.65
C LYS A 173 34.63 -4.23 12.25
N ILE A 174 35.40 -3.36 11.60
CA ILE A 174 35.82 -3.53 10.19
C ILE A 174 37.24 -4.09 10.15
N HIS A 175 37.42 -5.19 9.42
CA HIS A 175 38.69 -5.86 9.15
C HIS A 175 38.99 -5.76 7.65
N LEU A 176 39.85 -4.82 7.27
CA LEU A 176 40.27 -4.59 5.88
C LEU A 176 41.56 -5.37 5.57
N GLY A 177 41.74 -5.77 4.31
CA GLY A 177 42.88 -6.58 3.89
C GLY A 177 42.84 -8.01 4.40
N GLU A 178 41.68 -8.47 4.92
CA GLU A 178 41.52 -9.74 5.58
C GLU A 178 40.59 -10.64 4.78
N LYS A 179 41.19 -11.62 4.08
CA LYS A 179 40.44 -12.64 3.35
C LYS A 179 40.06 -13.77 4.30
N VAL A 180 38.77 -14.05 4.42
CA VAL A 180 38.26 -15.14 5.26
C VAL A 180 38.35 -16.46 4.49
N GLU A 181 39.42 -17.20 4.74
CA GLU A 181 39.62 -18.56 4.23
C GLU A 181 38.81 -19.60 5.05
N PRO A 182 38.59 -20.84 4.54
CA PRO A 182 37.93 -21.93 5.27
C PRO A 182 38.46 -22.22 6.68
N SER A 183 39.76 -22.01 6.91
CA SER A 183 40.45 -22.24 8.18
C SER A 183 40.25 -21.10 9.19
N HIS A 184 39.65 -19.99 8.79
CA HIS A 184 39.50 -18.81 9.63
C HIS A 184 38.67 -19.12 10.91
N PRO A 185 39.09 -18.67 12.10
CA PRO A 185 38.40 -19.00 13.35
C PRO A 185 36.96 -18.45 13.42
N ILE A 186 36.65 -17.38 12.67
CA ILE A 186 35.32 -16.77 12.65
C ILE A 186 34.20 -17.76 12.30
N TRP A 187 34.50 -18.78 11.49
CA TRP A 187 33.55 -19.84 11.15
C TRP A 187 33.02 -20.58 12.37
N ASN A 188 33.77 -20.61 13.47
CA ASN A 188 33.38 -21.25 14.73
C ASN A 188 32.94 -20.21 15.78
N GLU A 189 33.52 -19.02 15.79
CA GLU A 189 33.25 -17.98 16.79
C GLU A 189 31.94 -17.21 16.57
N ALA A 190 31.49 -17.08 15.32
CA ALA A 190 30.26 -16.35 15.02
C ALA A 190 29.02 -17.23 15.21
N ASP A 191 27.97 -16.64 15.79
CA ASP A 191 26.66 -17.28 15.96
C ASP A 191 25.89 -17.35 14.63
N ALA A 192 26.15 -16.39 13.72
CA ALA A 192 25.64 -16.38 12.35
C ALA A 192 26.64 -15.72 11.40
N ILE A 193 26.60 -16.09 10.12
CA ILE A 193 27.51 -15.61 9.09
C ILE A 193 26.72 -15.20 7.85
N TYR A 194 27.05 -14.05 7.27
CA TYR A 194 26.54 -13.61 5.97
C TYR A 194 27.67 -13.57 4.93
N LEU A 195 27.41 -14.15 3.76
CA LEU A 195 28.32 -14.18 2.61
C LEU A 195 27.84 -13.20 1.53
N GLY A 196 28.58 -12.11 1.35
CA GLY A 196 28.38 -11.07 0.33
C GLY A 196 29.61 -10.88 -0.56
N ILE A 197 30.24 -11.98 -0.96
CA ILE A 197 31.59 -12.04 -1.57
C ILE A 197 31.63 -11.86 -3.10
N GLY A 198 30.55 -11.34 -3.70
CA GLY A 198 30.46 -11.22 -5.16
C GLY A 198 30.18 -12.56 -5.83
N SER A 199 30.70 -12.77 -7.04
CA SER A 199 30.55 -14.03 -7.80
C SER A 199 31.67 -15.05 -7.51
N VAL A 200 32.40 -14.89 -6.41
CA VAL A 200 33.52 -15.76 -6.05
C VAL A 200 32.99 -17.04 -5.39
N VAL A 201 33.36 -18.19 -5.93
CA VAL A 201 33.04 -19.52 -5.41
C VAL A 201 33.92 -19.82 -4.19
N LEU A 202 33.34 -20.19 -3.05
CA LEU A 202 34.08 -20.82 -1.95
C LEU A 202 33.87 -22.34 -2.06
N SER A 203 34.72 -23.03 -2.82
CA SER A 203 34.54 -24.47 -3.09
C SER A 203 34.94 -25.41 -1.95
N GLU A 204 35.56 -24.93 -0.87
CA GLU A 204 36.20 -25.82 0.12
C GLU A 204 35.95 -25.44 1.60
N ALA A 205 35.01 -24.53 1.88
CA ALA A 205 34.69 -24.18 3.26
C ALA A 205 33.72 -25.18 3.91
N LYS A 206 34.23 -26.21 4.59
CA LYS A 206 33.49 -27.04 5.57
C LYS A 206 32.09 -27.50 5.11
N ASN A 207 32.00 -28.24 4.01
CA ASN A 207 30.75 -28.75 3.43
C ASN A 207 29.74 -27.67 3.00
N LEU A 208 30.17 -26.44 2.71
CA LEU A 208 29.37 -25.46 1.98
C LEU A 208 29.70 -25.60 0.49
N GLU A 209 28.86 -26.31 -0.28
CA GLU A 209 28.89 -26.21 -1.74
C GLU A 209 28.19 -24.91 -2.19
N VAL A 210 28.76 -23.75 -1.80
CA VAL A 210 28.29 -22.47 -2.34
C VAL A 210 28.98 -22.24 -3.69
N GLN A 211 28.50 -22.96 -4.72
CA GLN A 211 28.87 -22.68 -6.11
C GLN A 211 28.30 -21.31 -6.51
N ALA A 212 29.14 -20.41 -7.02
CA ALA A 212 28.63 -19.20 -7.68
C ALA A 212 27.64 -19.62 -8.77
N GLY A 213 26.49 -18.94 -8.85
CA GLY A 213 25.54 -19.19 -9.93
C GLY A 213 26.24 -19.10 -11.29
N ASP A 214 26.04 -20.12 -12.13
CA ASP A 214 26.51 -20.09 -13.52
C ASP A 214 25.95 -18.83 -14.21
N PRO A 215 26.79 -17.93 -14.74
CA PRO A 215 26.35 -16.72 -15.44
C PRO A 215 25.41 -17.00 -16.63
N SER A 216 25.40 -18.22 -17.16
CA SER A 216 24.52 -18.68 -18.24
C SER A 216 23.18 -19.26 -17.76
N LEU A 217 23.05 -19.58 -16.47
CA LEU A 217 21.81 -20.04 -15.86
C LEU A 217 21.12 -18.88 -15.14
N ARG A 218 19.91 -18.53 -15.59
CA ARG A 218 19.05 -17.52 -14.92
C ARG A 218 18.49 -18.00 -13.57
N SER A 219 18.78 -19.24 -13.16
CA SER A 219 18.44 -19.80 -11.85
C SER A 219 19.70 -19.78 -10.98
N GLY A 220 19.64 -19.07 -9.85
CA GLY A 220 20.74 -18.91 -8.91
C GLY A 220 21.27 -20.23 -8.32
N ASN A 221 22.23 -20.11 -7.40
CA ASN A 221 22.77 -21.27 -6.68
C ASN A 221 21.66 -21.98 -5.88
N HIS A 222 21.35 -23.23 -6.25
CA HIS A 222 20.31 -24.06 -5.61
C HIS A 222 20.60 -24.38 -4.13
N ALA A 223 21.82 -24.13 -3.65
CA ALA A 223 22.21 -24.30 -2.25
C ALA A 223 21.78 -23.14 -1.33
N ILE A 224 21.11 -22.10 -1.85
CA ILE A 224 20.65 -20.93 -1.08
C ILE A 224 19.13 -20.79 -1.21
N ASP A 225 18.43 -20.80 -0.09
CA ASP A 225 16.98 -20.59 -0.07
C ASP A 225 16.64 -19.13 -0.48
N PRO A 226 15.81 -18.89 -1.51
CA PRO A 226 15.57 -17.56 -2.07
C PRO A 226 14.69 -16.64 -1.21
N ILE A 227 14.06 -17.18 -0.16
CA ILE A 227 13.20 -16.44 0.76
C ILE A 227 14.00 -16.04 2.00
N THR A 228 14.73 -17.00 2.56
CA THR A 228 15.44 -16.88 3.83
C THR A 228 16.91 -16.55 3.64
N PHE A 229 17.48 -16.69 2.44
CA PHE A 229 18.91 -16.52 2.15
C PHE A 229 19.81 -17.50 2.91
N GLN A 230 19.22 -18.51 3.57
CA GLN A 230 19.96 -19.52 4.33
C GLN A 230 20.60 -20.51 3.36
N THR A 231 21.84 -20.90 3.66
CA THR A 231 22.50 -21.99 2.92
C THR A 231 22.21 -23.34 3.58
N GLU A 232 22.76 -24.43 3.05
CA GLU A 232 22.69 -25.75 3.69
C GLU A 232 23.24 -25.77 5.13
N HIS A 233 24.18 -24.87 5.46
CA HIS A 233 24.67 -24.74 6.81
C HIS A 233 23.74 -23.81 7.61
N PRO A 234 23.11 -24.27 8.73
CA PRO A 234 22.04 -23.51 9.41
C PRO A 234 22.40 -22.10 9.87
N LYS A 235 23.66 -21.83 10.24
CA LYS A 235 24.11 -20.50 10.66
C LYS A 235 24.64 -19.59 9.54
N VAL A 236 24.67 -20.07 8.29
CA VAL A 236 25.27 -19.35 7.16
C VAL A 236 24.18 -18.89 6.20
N PHE A 237 24.28 -17.63 5.81
CA PHE A 237 23.37 -16.96 4.89
C PHE A 237 24.19 -16.33 3.76
N ALA A 238 23.62 -16.19 2.58
CA ALA A 238 24.33 -15.70 1.40
C ALA A 238 23.40 -14.88 0.49
N GLY A 239 23.93 -13.83 -0.12
CA GLY A 239 23.17 -12.98 -1.04
C GLY A 239 24.05 -12.12 -1.94
N GLY A 240 23.44 -11.16 -2.64
CA GLY A 240 24.13 -10.33 -3.63
C GLY A 240 24.51 -11.15 -4.86
N SER A 241 25.72 -10.93 -5.38
CA SER A 241 26.12 -11.53 -6.67
C SER A 241 26.34 -13.05 -6.66
N LEU A 242 26.12 -13.71 -5.52
CA LEU A 242 26.00 -15.17 -5.45
C LEU A 242 24.65 -15.68 -5.99
N LEU A 243 23.61 -14.83 -5.99
CA LEU A 243 22.24 -15.19 -6.40
C LEU A 243 21.90 -14.72 -7.81
N HIS A 244 22.45 -13.59 -8.25
CA HIS A 244 22.12 -12.97 -9.52
C HIS A 244 23.23 -12.00 -9.99
N PRO A 245 23.22 -11.53 -11.25
CA PRO A 245 24.13 -10.48 -11.71
C PRO A 245 24.07 -9.23 -10.83
N TYR A 246 25.15 -8.45 -10.80
CA TYR A 246 25.20 -7.25 -9.97
C TYR A 246 24.07 -6.26 -10.29
N SER A 247 23.41 -5.82 -9.22
CA SER A 247 22.42 -4.76 -9.21
C SER A 247 22.54 -4.06 -7.88
N SER A 248 22.57 -2.73 -7.89
CA SER A 248 22.74 -1.95 -6.66
C SER A 248 21.53 -2.11 -5.74
N VAL A 249 20.32 -2.04 -6.31
CA VAL A 249 19.08 -2.11 -5.53
C VAL A 249 18.79 -3.52 -5.04
N LEU A 250 19.08 -4.56 -5.84
CA LEU A 250 18.94 -5.94 -5.38
C LEU A 250 19.97 -6.29 -4.31
N SER A 251 21.22 -5.80 -4.43
CA SER A 251 22.23 -6.00 -3.39
C SER A 251 21.78 -5.49 -2.02
N VAL A 252 21.17 -4.30 -1.98
CA VAL A 252 20.57 -3.75 -0.75
C VAL A 252 19.39 -4.60 -0.26
N SER A 253 18.50 -5.02 -1.17
CA SER A 253 17.37 -5.88 -0.82
C SER A 253 17.83 -7.19 -0.18
N ASP A 254 18.80 -7.87 -0.79
CA ASP A 254 19.36 -9.13 -0.31
C ASP A 254 19.99 -8.97 1.07
N GLY A 255 20.84 -7.95 1.25
CA GLY A 255 21.49 -7.71 2.54
C GLY A 255 20.47 -7.46 3.65
N ARG A 256 19.40 -6.72 3.36
CA ARG A 256 18.31 -6.45 4.30
C ARG A 256 17.48 -7.69 4.61
N ARG A 257 17.09 -8.47 3.59
CA ARG A 257 16.28 -9.68 3.75
C ARG A 257 17.06 -10.78 4.48
N ALA A 258 18.35 -10.92 4.19
CA ALA A 258 19.26 -11.80 4.92
C ALA A 258 19.45 -11.33 6.38
N ALA A 259 19.59 -10.03 6.64
CA ALA A 259 19.65 -9.50 8.00
C ALA A 259 18.36 -9.79 8.80
N ILE A 260 17.19 -9.77 8.16
CA ILE A 260 15.93 -10.21 8.79
C ILE A 260 15.99 -11.71 9.12
N SER A 261 16.50 -12.54 8.21
CA SER A 261 16.66 -13.98 8.46
C SER A 261 17.62 -14.28 9.59
N ILE A 262 18.80 -13.64 9.61
CA ILE A 262 19.79 -13.77 10.67
C ILE A 262 19.19 -13.35 12.02
N ASP A 263 18.49 -12.21 12.06
CA ASP A 263 17.83 -11.75 13.27
C ASP A 263 16.77 -12.73 13.79
N ARG A 264 15.99 -13.35 12.89
CA ARG A 264 14.99 -14.38 13.25
C ARG A 264 15.64 -15.69 13.70
N PHE A 265 16.70 -16.11 13.02
CA PHE A 265 17.50 -17.27 13.37
C PHE A 265 18.06 -17.14 14.78
N LEU A 266 18.71 -16.02 15.09
CA LEU A 266 19.29 -15.74 16.41
C LEU A 266 18.23 -15.60 17.53
N GLN A 267 16.98 -15.29 17.16
CA GLN A 267 15.84 -15.25 18.09
C GLN A 267 15.11 -16.59 18.21
N ASN A 268 15.51 -17.62 17.47
CA ASN A 268 14.83 -18.92 17.39
C ASN A 268 13.33 -18.80 17.01
N VAL A 269 13.02 -17.93 16.04
CA VAL A 269 11.67 -17.78 15.48
C VAL A 269 11.60 -18.20 14.01
N SER A 270 10.39 -18.40 13.48
CA SER A 270 10.20 -18.85 12.09
C SER A 270 10.88 -17.93 11.07
N LEU A 271 11.71 -18.52 10.20
CA LEU A 271 12.38 -17.81 9.12
C LEU A 271 11.44 -17.45 7.97
N THR A 272 10.37 -18.23 7.77
CA THR A 272 9.48 -18.16 6.59
C THR A 272 8.14 -17.46 6.86
N ALA A 273 7.74 -17.29 8.12
CA ALA A 273 6.49 -16.62 8.46
C ALA A 273 6.47 -15.15 8.00
N SER A 274 5.33 -14.70 7.46
CA SER A 274 5.07 -13.30 7.08
C SER A 274 6.14 -12.70 6.15
N ARG A 275 6.55 -13.48 5.14
CA ARG A 275 7.50 -13.06 4.07
C ARG A 275 6.81 -12.63 2.77
N VAL A 276 5.49 -12.52 2.79
CA VAL A 276 4.69 -12.11 1.62
C VAL A 276 5.08 -10.68 1.25
N ASN A 277 5.29 -10.43 -0.06
CA ASN A 277 5.65 -9.12 -0.60
C ASN A 277 7.01 -8.59 -0.12
N GLU A 278 7.94 -9.45 0.31
CA GLU A 278 9.36 -9.06 0.44
C GLU A 278 10.03 -9.03 -0.94
N GLY A 279 10.81 -7.99 -1.21
CA GLY A 279 11.42 -7.81 -2.52
C GLY A 279 10.40 -7.42 -3.58
N ALA A 280 10.74 -7.53 -4.86
CA ALA A 280 9.82 -7.12 -5.92
C ALA A 280 8.60 -8.06 -6.02
N TYR A 281 7.40 -7.48 -6.14
CA TYR A 281 6.17 -8.23 -6.37
C TYR A 281 5.20 -7.48 -7.28
N GLU A 282 4.21 -8.19 -7.81
CA GLU A 282 3.15 -7.60 -8.62
C GLU A 282 2.02 -7.08 -7.72
N THR A 283 1.71 -5.79 -7.86
CA THR A 283 0.63 -5.17 -7.09
C THR A 283 -0.74 -5.51 -7.65
N ARG A 284 -1.73 -5.59 -6.76
CA ARG A 284 -3.16 -5.63 -7.11
C ARG A 284 -3.76 -4.24 -7.31
N LEU A 285 -2.99 -3.17 -7.09
CA LEU A 285 -3.50 -1.81 -7.19
C LEU A 285 -3.92 -1.51 -8.62
N TYR A 286 -5.19 -1.16 -8.78
CA TYR A 286 -5.75 -0.66 -10.02
C TYR A 286 -5.76 0.88 -10.00
N THR A 287 -5.36 1.50 -11.10
CA THR A 287 -5.50 2.93 -11.32
C THR A 287 -6.17 3.14 -12.68
N ASN A 288 -7.31 3.82 -12.68
CA ASN A 288 -8.01 4.15 -13.91
C ASN A 288 -7.22 5.22 -14.68
N LEU A 289 -6.81 4.89 -15.91
CA LEU A 289 -6.04 5.77 -16.77
C LEU A 289 -6.90 6.49 -17.83
N ALA A 290 -8.20 6.19 -17.89
CA ALA A 290 -9.08 6.76 -18.90
C ALA A 290 -9.20 8.29 -18.74
N GLY A 291 -9.05 9.01 -19.86
CA GLY A 291 -9.16 10.47 -19.89
C GLY A 291 -7.94 11.23 -19.34
N LEU A 292 -6.85 10.54 -18.97
CA LEU A 292 -5.62 11.20 -18.56
C LEU A 292 -4.82 11.68 -19.78
N GLU A 293 -4.22 12.87 -19.66
CA GLU A 293 -3.41 13.46 -20.71
C GLU A 293 -2.05 12.76 -20.85
N SER A 294 -1.62 12.56 -22.09
CA SER A 294 -0.28 12.07 -22.42
C SER A 294 0.73 13.21 -22.39
N VAL A 295 1.74 13.11 -21.53
CA VAL A 295 2.76 14.16 -21.35
C VAL A 295 4.15 13.54 -21.35
N ALA A 296 5.01 14.02 -22.24
CA ALA A 296 6.39 13.55 -22.39
C ALA A 296 7.25 13.77 -21.12
N PRO A 297 8.33 12.99 -20.91
CA PRO A 297 9.23 13.18 -19.77
C PRO A 297 10.05 14.45 -19.88
N ILE A 298 10.35 15.06 -18.73
CA ILE A 298 11.28 16.17 -18.67
C ILE A 298 12.69 15.62 -18.86
N LEU A 299 13.38 16.04 -19.91
CA LEU A 299 14.77 15.67 -20.14
C LEU A 299 15.69 16.69 -19.46
N PRO A 300 16.78 16.25 -18.80
CA PRO A 300 17.72 17.18 -18.21
C PRO A 300 18.41 17.98 -19.32
N GLN A 301 18.46 19.31 -19.20
CA GLN A 301 19.24 20.14 -20.13
C GLN A 301 20.75 20.00 -19.93
N GLN A 302 21.17 19.55 -18.75
CA GLN A 302 22.56 19.31 -18.37
C GLN A 302 22.76 17.84 -17.95
N ILE A 303 23.85 17.56 -17.24
CA ILE A 303 24.15 16.21 -16.73
C ILE A 303 23.14 15.76 -15.65
N ARG A 304 22.46 16.70 -14.99
CA ARG A 304 21.57 16.47 -13.85
C ARG A 304 20.38 17.44 -13.92
N TYR A 305 19.31 17.11 -13.22
CA TYR A 305 18.17 18.03 -13.07
C TYR A 305 18.51 19.28 -12.27
N THR A 306 17.96 20.41 -12.72
CA THR A 306 17.73 21.58 -11.87
C THR A 306 16.57 21.31 -10.90
N LYS A 307 16.36 22.22 -9.93
CA LYS A 307 15.20 22.12 -9.02
C LYS A 307 13.88 22.20 -9.79
N GLU A 308 13.82 23.02 -10.82
CA GLU A 308 12.64 23.26 -11.63
C GLU A 308 12.32 22.05 -12.51
N GLU A 309 13.34 21.44 -13.12
CA GLU A 309 13.18 20.20 -13.91
C GLU A 309 12.72 19.04 -13.03
N ALA A 310 13.32 18.86 -11.85
CA ALA A 310 12.92 17.82 -10.91
C ALA A 310 11.48 18.01 -10.40
N GLN A 311 11.08 19.24 -10.10
CA GLN A 311 9.70 19.57 -9.72
C GLN A 311 8.71 19.27 -10.86
N ALA A 312 9.04 19.66 -12.09
CA ALA A 312 8.20 19.44 -13.26
C ALA A 312 8.04 17.94 -13.55
N GLU A 313 9.12 17.17 -13.48
CA GLU A 313 9.08 15.72 -13.65
C GLU A 313 8.29 15.04 -12.51
N ALA A 314 8.46 15.48 -11.26
CA ALA A 314 7.72 14.92 -10.13
C ALA A 314 6.20 15.18 -10.24
N LYS A 315 5.78 16.35 -10.75
CA LYS A 315 4.37 16.70 -11.01
C LYS A 315 3.73 15.83 -12.09
N ARG A 316 4.50 15.14 -12.92
CA ARG A 316 3.98 14.14 -13.86
C ARG A 316 3.50 12.87 -13.17
N CYS A 317 3.87 12.61 -11.91
CA CYS A 317 3.44 11.40 -11.20
C CYS A 317 1.90 11.35 -11.07
N LEU A 318 1.30 10.24 -11.49
CA LEU A 318 -0.17 10.03 -11.43
C LEU A 318 -0.72 9.89 -10.01
N GLN A 319 0.15 9.76 -9.00
CA GLN A 319 -0.24 9.43 -7.63
C GLN A 319 -1.17 8.20 -7.59
N CYS A 320 -0.78 7.15 -8.31
CA CYS A 320 -1.57 5.93 -8.58
C CYS A 320 -2.33 5.42 -7.34
N GLU A 321 -3.65 5.33 -7.45
CA GLU A 321 -4.55 4.87 -6.40
C GLU A 321 -5.85 4.30 -6.99
N CYS A 322 -6.63 3.61 -6.17
CA CYS A 322 -7.93 3.03 -6.51
C CYS A 322 -9.06 3.72 -5.72
N MET A 323 -9.68 4.72 -6.33
CA MET A 323 -10.74 5.52 -5.72
C MET A 323 -12.05 5.50 -6.52
N GLU A 324 -12.25 4.54 -7.43
CA GLU A 324 -13.42 4.50 -8.34
C GLU A 324 -14.75 4.54 -7.60
N CYS A 325 -14.90 3.75 -6.53
CA CYS A 325 -16.10 3.77 -5.69
C CYS A 325 -16.35 5.13 -5.03
N VAL A 326 -15.29 5.83 -4.61
CA VAL A 326 -15.40 7.16 -3.97
C VAL A 326 -15.71 8.22 -5.02
N LYS A 327 -15.07 8.19 -6.19
CA LYS A 327 -15.34 9.11 -7.32
C LYS A 327 -16.82 9.06 -7.74
N SER A 328 -17.43 7.88 -7.69
CA SER A 328 -18.82 7.64 -8.11
C SER A 328 -19.87 7.76 -6.99
N CYS A 329 -19.47 8.05 -5.74
CA CYS A 329 -20.38 8.01 -4.59
C CYS A 329 -20.28 9.26 -3.70
N GLU A 330 -21.27 10.15 -3.78
CA GLU A 330 -21.35 11.37 -2.95
C GLU A 330 -21.34 11.07 -1.44
N TYR A 331 -21.95 9.95 -1.03
CA TYR A 331 -21.87 9.47 0.35
C TYR A 331 -20.42 9.19 0.78
N LEU A 332 -19.65 8.43 0.01
CA LEU A 332 -18.27 8.12 0.39
C LEU A 332 -17.38 9.39 0.36
N LYS A 333 -17.59 10.29 -0.61
CA LYS A 333 -16.89 11.59 -0.69
C LYS A 333 -17.15 12.46 0.54
N HIS A 334 -18.41 12.59 0.94
CA HIS A 334 -18.80 13.43 2.08
C HIS A 334 -18.05 13.07 3.36
N TYR A 335 -17.83 11.77 3.60
CA TYR A 335 -17.16 11.27 4.80
C TYR A 335 -15.62 11.17 4.67
N GLY A 336 -15.04 11.49 3.50
CA GLY A 336 -13.59 11.70 3.33
C GLY A 336 -12.67 10.48 3.46
N GLY A 337 -13.22 9.28 3.39
CA GLY A 337 -12.54 7.99 3.47
C GLY A 337 -12.92 7.03 2.33
N TYR A 338 -12.53 5.77 2.46
CA TYR A 338 -12.71 4.74 1.45
C TYR A 338 -13.18 3.42 2.08
N PRO A 339 -13.76 2.49 1.29
CA PRO A 339 -14.45 1.31 1.80
C PRO A 339 -13.72 0.52 2.90
N LYS A 340 -12.43 0.20 2.75
CA LYS A 340 -11.70 -0.57 3.78
C LYS A 340 -11.73 0.10 5.15
N LYS A 341 -11.42 1.39 5.19
CA LYS A 341 -11.45 2.21 6.41
C LYS A 341 -12.85 2.19 7.02
N TYR A 342 -13.87 2.34 6.18
CA TYR A 342 -15.26 2.38 6.63
C TYR A 342 -15.79 1.03 7.12
N VAL A 343 -15.45 -0.09 6.48
CA VAL A 343 -15.83 -1.41 6.98
C VAL A 343 -15.25 -1.64 8.38
N ARG A 344 -13.99 -1.22 8.61
CA ARG A 344 -13.36 -1.26 9.94
C ARG A 344 -14.06 -0.36 10.95
N GLU A 345 -14.42 0.86 10.56
CA GLU A 345 -15.16 1.79 11.41
C GLU A 345 -16.56 1.24 11.78
N ILE A 346 -17.28 0.67 10.81
CA ILE A 346 -18.57 0.01 11.02
C ILE A 346 -18.43 -1.12 12.05
N TYR A 347 -17.43 -1.99 11.87
CA TYR A 347 -17.17 -3.10 12.79
C TYR A 347 -16.86 -2.61 14.21
N ASN A 348 -15.97 -1.62 14.35
CA ASN A 348 -15.60 -1.05 15.65
C ASN A 348 -16.80 -0.35 16.32
N ASN A 349 -17.66 0.33 15.57
CA ASN A 349 -18.86 0.98 16.11
C ASN A 349 -19.83 -0.03 16.77
N MET A 350 -19.86 -1.27 16.27
CA MET A 350 -20.70 -2.34 16.82
C MET A 350 -20.20 -2.91 18.16
N SER A 351 -18.89 -2.81 18.45
CA SER A 351 -18.30 -3.22 19.72
C SER A 351 -18.33 -2.13 20.80
N MET A 352 -18.60 -0.87 20.42
CA MET A 352 -18.71 0.25 21.34
C MET A 352 -20.04 0.32 22.11
N LEU A 353 -19.96 0.82 23.35
CA LEU A 353 -21.12 1.23 24.14
C LEU A 353 -21.91 2.31 23.39
N VAL A 354 -23.25 2.25 23.47
CA VAL A 354 -24.18 3.07 22.67
C VAL A 354 -23.87 4.58 22.75
N ARG A 355 -23.45 5.09 23.92
CA ARG A 355 -23.15 6.52 24.15
C ARG A 355 -21.82 7.01 23.57
N ALA A 356 -20.94 6.12 23.11
CA ALA A 356 -19.63 6.45 22.57
C ALA A 356 -19.55 6.30 21.04
N ARG A 357 -20.67 5.97 20.38
CA ARG A 357 -20.71 5.67 18.95
C ARG A 357 -20.64 6.94 18.10
N THR A 358 -19.65 6.98 17.21
CA THR A 358 -19.40 8.13 16.32
C THR A 358 -19.84 7.85 14.87
N SER A 359 -20.04 6.58 14.48
CA SER A 359 -20.28 6.20 13.08
C SER A 359 -21.75 5.93 12.75
N ASN A 360 -22.70 6.17 13.67
CA ASN A 360 -24.13 5.91 13.40
C ASN A 360 -24.66 6.72 12.22
N ASN A 361 -24.32 8.01 12.14
CA ASN A 361 -24.72 8.86 11.01
C ASN A 361 -24.18 8.31 9.69
N PHE A 362 -22.89 7.94 9.66
CA PHE A 362 -22.28 7.29 8.51
C PHE A 362 -23.04 6.03 8.10
N ILE A 363 -23.28 5.11 9.04
CA ILE A 363 -24.01 3.87 8.79
C ILE A 363 -25.40 4.16 8.21
N ASN A 364 -26.08 5.20 8.68
CA ASN A 364 -27.47 5.52 8.30
C ASN A 364 -27.61 6.39 7.04
N SER A 365 -26.56 7.10 6.60
CA SER A 365 -26.64 7.96 5.41
C SER A 365 -26.56 7.22 4.07
N CYS A 366 -26.06 5.98 4.03
CA CYS A 366 -25.97 5.25 2.76
C CYS A 366 -27.36 4.91 2.17
N ALA A 367 -27.54 5.15 0.87
CA ALA A 367 -28.79 4.82 0.16
C ALA A 367 -28.93 3.33 -0.22
N LEU A 368 -27.91 2.51 0.04
CA LEU A 368 -27.87 1.08 -0.29
C LEU A 368 -28.05 0.77 -1.80
N CYS A 369 -27.73 1.71 -2.70
CA CYS A 369 -27.95 1.56 -4.14
C CYS A 369 -27.02 0.55 -4.85
N GLY A 370 -25.93 0.11 -4.20
CA GLY A 370 -25.01 -0.89 -4.76
C GLY A 370 -23.99 -0.37 -5.78
N LEU A 371 -24.09 0.88 -6.25
CA LEU A 371 -23.20 1.45 -7.28
C LEU A 371 -21.71 1.30 -6.95
N CYS A 372 -21.34 1.40 -5.67
CA CYS A 372 -19.95 1.21 -5.23
C CYS A 372 -19.39 -0.18 -5.55
N GLY A 373 -20.22 -1.22 -5.60
CA GLY A 373 -19.81 -2.57 -6.02
C GLY A 373 -19.61 -2.65 -7.53
N GLU A 374 -20.57 -2.13 -8.30
CA GLU A 374 -20.55 -2.12 -9.78
C GLU A 374 -19.30 -1.44 -10.36
N VAL A 375 -18.86 -0.32 -9.77
CA VAL A 375 -17.67 0.40 -10.23
C VAL A 375 -16.37 -0.08 -9.58
N CYS A 376 -16.45 -0.98 -8.59
CA CYS A 376 -15.26 -1.46 -7.90
C CYS A 376 -14.58 -2.57 -8.71
N PRO A 377 -13.27 -2.48 -9.00
CA PRO A 377 -12.54 -3.52 -9.73
C PRO A 377 -12.54 -4.89 -9.03
N THR A 378 -12.85 -4.93 -7.74
CA THR A 378 -12.88 -6.14 -6.89
C THR A 378 -14.27 -6.40 -6.30
N ASP A 379 -15.29 -5.67 -6.77
CA ASP A 379 -16.70 -5.82 -6.39
C ASP A 379 -16.98 -5.58 -4.88
N LEU A 380 -16.22 -4.69 -4.22
CA LEU A 380 -16.51 -4.30 -2.83
C LEU A 380 -17.75 -3.40 -2.74
N ASN A 381 -18.91 -4.02 -2.51
CA ASN A 381 -20.18 -3.33 -2.33
C ASN A 381 -20.42 -2.93 -0.86
N MET A 382 -20.39 -1.63 -0.56
CA MET A 382 -20.67 -1.10 0.79
C MET A 382 -22.13 -1.23 1.22
N ALA A 383 -23.08 -1.38 0.30
CA ALA A 383 -24.50 -1.52 0.66
C ALA A 383 -24.72 -2.76 1.53
N GLN A 384 -24.04 -3.86 1.24
CA GLN A 384 -24.16 -5.11 1.99
C GLN A 384 -23.74 -4.98 3.47
N PRO A 385 -22.46 -4.64 3.81
CA PRO A 385 -22.04 -4.54 5.20
C PRO A 385 -22.80 -3.46 5.98
N ILE A 386 -23.24 -2.39 5.31
CA ILE A 386 -24.07 -1.36 5.94
C ILE A 386 -25.47 -1.89 6.26
N LYS A 387 -26.13 -2.56 5.30
CA LYS A 387 -27.46 -3.15 5.52
C LYS A 387 -27.43 -4.18 6.64
N GLU A 388 -26.48 -5.11 6.60
CA GLU A 388 -26.27 -6.11 7.66
C GLU A 388 -26.07 -5.45 9.03
N THR A 389 -25.31 -4.35 9.08
CA THR A 389 -25.10 -3.61 10.33
C THR A 389 -26.38 -2.92 10.79
N ARG A 390 -27.15 -2.29 9.90
CA ARG A 390 -28.43 -1.65 10.24
C ARG A 390 -29.42 -2.67 10.78
N GLU A 391 -29.58 -3.80 10.11
CA GLU A 391 -30.42 -4.92 10.55
C GLU A 391 -30.00 -5.38 11.95
N LYS A 392 -28.69 -5.59 12.15
CA LYS A 392 -28.19 -6.00 13.46
C LYS A 392 -28.43 -4.95 14.55
N MET A 393 -28.29 -3.67 14.22
CA MET A 393 -28.60 -2.58 15.14
C MET A 393 -30.08 -2.55 15.52
N VAL A 394 -30.99 -2.86 14.60
CA VAL A 394 -32.43 -2.97 14.89
C VAL A 394 -32.71 -4.18 15.78
N GLU A 395 -32.25 -5.38 15.39
CA GLU A 395 -32.44 -6.64 16.14
C GLU A 395 -31.99 -6.53 17.60
N THR A 396 -30.92 -5.79 17.84
CA THR A 396 -30.32 -5.66 19.17
C THR A 396 -30.77 -4.41 19.91
N SER A 397 -31.80 -3.71 19.40
CA SER A 397 -32.33 -2.44 19.96
C SER A 397 -31.24 -1.37 20.16
N ARG A 398 -30.28 -1.36 19.24
CA ARG A 398 -29.10 -0.48 19.21
C ARG A 398 -29.21 0.65 18.18
N MET A 399 -30.22 0.63 17.32
CA MET A 399 -30.51 1.68 16.34
C MET A 399 -31.06 2.93 17.04
N PRO A 400 -30.53 4.14 16.75
CA PRO A 400 -31.11 5.38 17.31
C PRO A 400 -32.55 5.59 16.83
N ALA A 401 -33.48 5.80 17.77
CA ALA A 401 -34.90 6.01 17.45
C ALA A 401 -35.11 7.22 16.52
N SER A 402 -34.33 8.31 16.72
CA SER A 402 -34.43 9.53 15.91
C SER A 402 -34.14 9.33 14.42
N THR A 403 -33.44 8.26 14.03
CA THR A 403 -33.15 8.00 12.61
C THR A 403 -34.40 7.62 11.82
N HIS A 404 -35.38 6.98 12.47
CA HIS A 404 -36.57 6.47 11.79
C HIS A 404 -37.89 6.96 12.40
N ASP A 405 -37.87 7.63 13.55
CA ASP A 405 -39.08 8.11 14.24
C ASP A 405 -40.01 8.92 13.32
N PHE A 406 -39.46 9.85 12.51
CA PHE A 406 -40.28 10.58 11.53
C PHE A 406 -40.90 9.63 10.50
N ALA A 407 -40.11 8.80 9.83
CA ALA A 407 -40.60 7.91 8.78
C ALA A 407 -41.60 6.86 9.32
N LEU A 408 -41.40 6.38 10.55
CA LEU A 408 -42.30 5.45 11.22
C LEU A 408 -43.61 6.13 11.61
N ARG A 409 -43.57 7.34 12.16
CA ARG A 409 -44.78 8.13 12.47
C ARG A 409 -45.51 8.55 11.21
N ASP A 410 -44.79 8.90 10.16
CA ASP A 410 -45.37 9.24 8.85
C ASP A 410 -46.03 8.00 8.23
N MET A 411 -45.40 6.83 8.32
CA MET A 411 -46.00 5.56 7.89
C MET A 411 -47.21 5.16 8.74
N GLU A 412 -47.13 5.29 10.07
CA GLU A 412 -48.24 5.01 10.99
C GLU A 412 -49.42 5.97 10.72
N PHE A 413 -49.14 7.26 10.51
CA PHE A 413 -50.13 8.25 10.11
C PHE A 413 -50.73 7.92 8.75
N SER A 414 -49.90 7.61 7.75
CA SER A 414 -50.31 7.32 6.37
C SER A 414 -51.09 6.01 6.24
N ASN A 415 -50.91 5.06 7.17
CA ASN A 415 -51.71 3.84 7.27
C ASN A 415 -52.85 3.96 8.30
N GLY A 416 -53.00 5.11 8.96
CA GLY A 416 -54.05 5.36 9.92
C GLY A 416 -55.36 5.79 9.26
N GLU A 417 -56.44 5.75 10.04
CA GLU A 417 -57.79 6.13 9.60
C GLU A 417 -57.90 7.57 9.08
N LYS A 418 -56.92 8.43 9.43
CA LYS A 418 -56.86 9.83 8.99
C LYS A 418 -56.36 10.00 7.55
N PHE A 419 -55.62 9.04 7.01
CA PHE A 419 -55.02 9.12 5.67
C PHE A 419 -55.68 8.16 4.68
N ALA A 420 -56.27 7.06 5.16
CA ALA A 420 -57.14 6.20 4.37
C ALA A 420 -58.53 6.86 4.20
N MET A 421 -58.69 7.69 3.16
CA MET A 421 -60.00 8.29 2.84
C MET A 421 -60.72 7.47 1.77
N ALA A 422 -61.47 6.45 2.18
CA ALA A 422 -62.50 5.84 1.34
C ALA A 422 -63.83 6.57 1.56
N LYS A 423 -64.20 7.47 0.64
CA LYS A 423 -65.53 8.10 0.64
C LYS A 423 -66.40 7.46 -0.41
N ASN A 424 -67.64 7.13 -0.02
CA ASN A 424 -68.68 6.80 -0.99
C ASN A 424 -68.90 8.02 -1.90
N ALA A 425 -69.33 7.77 -3.14
CA ALA A 425 -69.79 8.84 -4.00
C ALA A 425 -70.90 9.65 -3.28
N PRO A 426 -70.99 10.98 -3.50
CA PRO A 426 -72.03 11.81 -2.89
C PRO A 426 -73.44 11.26 -3.15
N VAL A 427 -74.34 11.41 -2.16
CA VAL A 427 -75.73 10.98 -2.24
C VAL A 427 -76.39 11.59 -3.48
N GLY A 428 -77.03 10.75 -4.31
CA GLY A 428 -77.64 11.15 -5.59
C GLY A 428 -76.98 10.56 -6.84
N CYS A 429 -75.86 9.84 -6.70
CA CYS A 429 -75.12 9.30 -7.86
C CYS A 429 -75.60 7.92 -8.39
N ARG A 430 -76.48 7.19 -7.69
CA ARG A 430 -77.41 6.17 -8.25
C ARG A 430 -78.57 6.00 -7.26
N GLY A 431 -79.78 5.91 -7.81
CA GLY A 431 -81.05 5.91 -7.08
C GLY A 431 -81.30 4.65 -6.25
N ASP A 432 -80.81 4.64 -5.02
CA ASP A 432 -81.44 3.88 -3.93
C ASP A 432 -82.23 4.86 -3.03
N PRO A 433 -83.58 4.83 -3.04
CA PRO A 433 -84.38 5.65 -2.14
C PRO A 433 -84.22 5.26 -0.66
N THR A 434 -83.48 4.18 -0.35
CA THR A 434 -83.13 3.77 1.02
C THR A 434 -81.73 4.25 1.48
N GLY A 435 -80.99 4.94 0.60
CA GLY A 435 -79.76 5.65 0.95
C GLY A 435 -78.49 4.77 1.10
N ARG A 436 -78.45 3.54 0.58
CA ARG A 436 -77.22 2.74 0.57
C ARG A 436 -76.43 2.94 -0.72
N PRO A 437 -75.12 3.26 -0.64
CA PRO A 437 -74.27 3.40 -1.82
C PRO A 437 -73.98 2.03 -2.45
N ASN A 438 -74.25 1.88 -3.75
CA ASN A 438 -73.79 0.72 -4.52
C ASN A 438 -72.39 1.04 -5.09
N ASN A 439 -71.34 0.44 -4.52
CA ASN A 439 -69.94 0.72 -4.87
C ASN A 439 -69.38 -0.33 -5.84
N GLU A 440 -69.85 -0.35 -7.09
CA GLU A 440 -69.32 -1.27 -8.11
C GLU A 440 -67.93 -0.86 -8.63
N TYR A 441 -67.58 0.43 -8.51
CA TYR A 441 -66.34 0.99 -9.05
C TYR A 441 -65.61 1.80 -7.98
N VAL A 442 -64.28 1.67 -7.96
CA VAL A 442 -63.38 2.45 -7.09
C VAL A 442 -62.52 3.35 -7.96
N PHE A 443 -62.53 4.65 -7.68
CA PHE A 443 -61.59 5.58 -8.28
C PHE A 443 -60.35 5.74 -7.39
N PHE A 444 -59.20 5.29 -7.90
CA PHE A 444 -57.90 5.44 -7.25
C PHE A 444 -56.97 6.26 -8.17
N PRO A 445 -56.79 7.57 -7.94
CA PRO A 445 -55.98 8.42 -8.81
C PRO A 445 -54.45 8.19 -8.66
N GLY A 446 -54.02 7.38 -7.69
CA GLY A 446 -52.62 7.20 -7.35
C GLY A 446 -51.99 8.45 -6.70
N CYS A 447 -50.74 8.34 -6.26
CA CYS A 447 -50.05 9.42 -5.56
C CYS A 447 -49.56 10.54 -6.50
N GLN A 448 -49.12 10.19 -7.72
CA GLN A 448 -48.47 11.12 -8.62
C GLN A 448 -49.45 12.10 -9.28
N LEU A 449 -50.63 11.62 -9.72
CA LEU A 449 -51.62 12.47 -10.39
C LEU A 449 -52.19 13.51 -9.42
N SER A 450 -52.55 13.09 -8.21
CA SER A 450 -53.11 14.01 -7.21
C SER A 450 -52.09 15.01 -6.68
N GLY A 451 -50.81 14.64 -6.60
CA GLY A 451 -49.75 15.54 -6.15
C GLY A 451 -49.30 16.54 -7.23
N SER A 452 -49.22 16.13 -8.49
CA SER A 452 -48.73 16.99 -9.59
C SER A 452 -49.83 17.76 -10.31
N SER A 453 -51.08 17.28 -10.30
CA SER A 453 -52.20 17.93 -10.99
C SER A 453 -53.54 17.65 -10.30
N PRO A 454 -53.81 18.33 -9.17
CA PRO A 454 -55.06 18.14 -8.42
C PRO A 454 -56.30 18.43 -9.26
N ASP A 455 -56.30 19.50 -10.07
CA ASP A 455 -57.40 19.85 -10.97
C ASP A 455 -57.75 18.72 -11.96
N TYR A 456 -56.76 17.98 -12.43
CA TYR A 456 -56.98 16.87 -13.36
C TYR A 456 -57.56 15.65 -12.64
N THR A 457 -57.19 15.43 -11.38
CA THR A 457 -57.82 14.42 -10.52
C THR A 457 -59.31 14.71 -10.35
N GLU A 458 -59.69 15.98 -10.10
CA GLU A 458 -61.08 16.39 -9.97
C GLU A 458 -61.86 16.21 -11.28
N LYS A 459 -61.27 16.62 -12.42
CA LYS A 459 -61.90 16.43 -13.74
C LYS A 459 -62.08 14.97 -14.09
N ALA A 460 -61.08 14.13 -13.82
CA ALA A 460 -61.18 12.68 -14.03
C ALA A 460 -62.26 12.07 -13.14
N TYR A 461 -62.30 12.43 -11.85
CA TYR A 461 -63.35 11.98 -10.95
C TYR A 461 -64.74 12.44 -11.42
N GLY A 462 -64.88 13.70 -11.84
CA GLY A 462 -66.12 14.24 -12.39
C GLY A 462 -66.58 13.51 -13.65
N PHE A 463 -65.67 13.26 -14.60
CA PHE A 463 -65.96 12.49 -15.81
C PHE A 463 -66.40 11.05 -15.48
N LEU A 464 -65.68 10.36 -14.59
CA LEU A 464 -66.02 9.00 -14.19
C LEU A 464 -67.36 8.95 -13.46
N ARG A 465 -67.62 9.93 -12.60
CA ARG A 465 -68.93 10.10 -11.96
C ARG A 465 -70.02 10.24 -13.03
N ASP A 466 -69.82 11.12 -14.00
CA ASP A 466 -70.80 11.39 -15.07
C ASP A 466 -71.00 10.21 -16.03
N THR A 467 -69.96 9.41 -16.26
CA THR A 467 -69.95 8.28 -17.22
C THR A 467 -70.47 6.98 -16.62
N PHE A 468 -70.14 6.74 -15.34
CA PHE A 468 -70.54 5.54 -14.60
C PHE A 468 -71.75 5.78 -13.68
N HIS A 469 -72.42 6.94 -13.84
CA HIS A 469 -73.75 7.24 -13.25
C HIS A 469 -74.80 6.18 -13.60
#